data_AF-A0AAW9I4D0-F1
#
_entry.id   AF-A0AAW9I4D0-F1
#
_cell.length_a   1.000
_cell.length_b   1.000
_cell.length_c   1.000
_cell.angle_alpha   90.00
_cell.angle_beta   90.00
_cell.angle_gamma   90.00
#
_symmetry.space_group_name_H-M   'P 1'
#
loop_
_entity.id
_entity.type
_entity.pdbx_description
1 polymer ?
#
loop_
_entity_poly.entity_id
_entity_poly.type
_entity_poly.pdbx_seq_one_letter_code
_entity_poly.pdbx_strand_id
1 'polypeptide(L)'
;VSTLQSIVSRNLAPVNPAVLTIGKINGGDASNIICDEVILEGTLRTLNKETREFILDRAKNIIEHTAKAFACEGELVLDPKTAYPAVINDKELVDIIKNNAVNLFGEDKFIMRPYASLGGEDFSFYTDKGCR
;
A
#
# COMPACT_ATOMS: atom_id res chain seq x y z
N VAL A 1 4.63 13.65 9.50
CA VAL A 1 4.10 13.36 8.14
C VAL A 1 5.19 13.44 7.07
N SER A 2 5.87 14.57 6.89
CA SER A 2 6.84 14.77 5.80
C SER A 2 7.97 13.74 5.77
N THR A 3 8.50 13.34 6.93
CA THR A 3 9.56 12.32 7.01
C THR A 3 9.12 10.97 6.47
N LEU A 4 7.85 10.57 6.68
CA LEU A 4 7.32 9.31 6.13
C LEU A 4 7.30 9.33 4.59
N GLN A 5 7.04 10.49 3.99
CA GLN A 5 7.04 10.66 2.53
C GLN A 5 8.44 10.50 1.92
N SER A 6 9.51 10.60 2.73
CA SER A 6 10.87 10.32 2.28
C SER A 6 11.09 8.85 1.91
N ILE A 7 10.30 7.92 2.45
CA ILE A 7 10.45 6.49 2.15
C ILE A 7 10.24 6.26 0.65
N VAL A 8 9.12 6.74 0.11
CA VAL A 8 8.79 6.59 -1.31
C VAL A 8 9.72 7.40 -2.20
N SER A 9 10.08 8.62 -1.79
CA SER A 9 10.86 9.54 -2.64
C SER A 9 12.38 9.33 -2.60
N ARG A 10 12.92 8.69 -1.56
CA ARG A 10 14.38 8.60 -1.33
C ARG A 10 14.88 7.20 -0.93
N ASN A 11 14.03 6.29 -0.49
CA ASN A 11 14.46 4.95 -0.10
C ASN A 11 14.05 3.87 -1.11
N LEU A 12 12.99 4.08 -1.89
CA LEU A 12 12.56 3.14 -2.92
C LEU A 12 13.26 3.39 -4.26
N ALA A 13 13.58 2.29 -4.93
CA ALA A 13 13.95 2.33 -6.34
C ALA A 13 12.74 2.83 -7.16
N PRO A 14 12.90 3.79 -8.09
CA PRO A 14 11.79 4.32 -8.89
C PRO A 14 11.02 3.26 -9.70
N VAL A 15 11.65 2.13 -9.98
CA VAL A 15 11.05 0.98 -10.69
C VAL A 15 10.10 0.14 -9.81
N ASN A 16 10.10 0.35 -8.50
CA ASN A 16 9.23 -0.30 -7.54
C ASN A 16 8.17 0.70 -7.05
N PRO A 17 7.02 0.80 -7.73
CA PRO A 17 6.04 1.81 -7.40
C PRO A 17 5.36 1.52 -6.06
N ALA A 18 5.18 2.57 -5.27
CA ALA A 18 4.45 2.55 -4.02
C ALA A 18 3.74 3.88 -3.78
N VAL A 19 2.63 3.83 -3.04
CA VAL A 19 1.92 5.02 -2.57
C VAL A 19 1.72 4.89 -1.06
N LEU A 20 2.20 5.90 -0.32
CA LEU A 20 1.96 6.05 1.11
C LEU A 20 1.19 7.34 1.35
N THR A 21 -0.08 7.23 1.69
CA THR A 21 -0.97 8.37 1.93
C THR A 21 -1.33 8.43 3.40
N ILE A 22 -1.20 9.59 4.04
CA ILE A 22 -1.84 9.87 5.32
C ILE A 22 -3.13 10.61 5.01
N GLY A 23 -4.26 9.96 5.25
CA GLY A 23 -5.58 10.49 4.90
C GLY A 23 -6.24 11.25 6.05
N LYS A 24 -5.82 11.00 7.29
CA LYS A 24 -6.43 11.60 8.48
C LYS A 24 -5.38 11.82 9.56
N ILE A 25 -5.50 12.94 10.27
CA ILE A 25 -4.68 13.28 11.44
C ILE A 25 -5.65 13.86 12.46
N ASN A 26 -5.73 13.26 13.64
CA ASN A 26 -6.60 13.75 14.72
C ASN A 26 -5.80 13.80 16.02
N GLY A 27 -5.95 14.87 16.78
CA GLY A 27 -5.39 14.99 18.12
C GLY A 27 -5.84 16.29 18.78
N GLY A 28 -6.08 16.21 20.09
CA GLY A 28 -6.51 17.32 20.93
C GLY A 28 -8.01 17.61 20.85
N ASP A 29 -8.60 17.91 22.00
CA ASP A 29 -10.04 18.19 22.12
C ASP A 29 -10.36 19.67 22.39
N ALA A 30 -9.40 20.44 22.89
CA ALA A 30 -9.58 21.83 23.26
C ALA A 30 -8.35 22.68 22.90
N SER A 31 -8.57 23.92 22.48
CA SER A 31 -7.52 24.83 22.01
C SER A 31 -6.54 25.29 23.10
N ASN A 32 -6.91 25.15 24.37
CA ASN A 32 -6.14 25.56 25.54
C ASN A 32 -5.52 24.39 26.31
N ILE A 33 -5.63 23.16 25.80
CA ILE A 33 -5.08 21.95 26.41
C ILE A 33 -4.05 21.37 25.45
N ILE A 34 -2.84 21.10 25.95
CA ILE A 34 -1.83 20.39 25.17
C ILE A 34 -2.32 18.95 24.98
N CYS A 35 -2.41 18.54 23.72
CA CYS A 35 -2.81 17.21 23.31
C CYS A 35 -1.81 16.15 23.83
N ASP A 36 -2.35 15.06 24.37
CA ASP A 36 -1.62 13.89 24.85
C ASP A 36 -1.35 12.86 23.74
N GLU A 37 -2.30 12.68 22.81
CA GLU A 37 -2.19 11.71 21.71
C GLU A 37 -2.65 12.25 20.35
N VAL A 38 -1.88 11.93 19.30
CA VAL A 38 -2.25 12.20 17.91
C VAL A 38 -2.28 10.89 17.12
N ILE A 39 -3.42 10.60 16.50
CA ILE A 39 -3.61 9.43 15.65
C ILE A 39 -3.50 9.83 14.17
N LEU A 40 -2.61 9.17 13.45
CA LEU A 40 -2.42 9.32 12.00
C LEU A 40 -2.93 8.07 11.30
N GLU A 41 -3.92 8.22 10.42
CA GLU A 41 -4.47 7.11 9.64
C GLU A 41 -4.12 7.28 8.17
N GLY A 42 -3.75 6.18 7.52
CA GLY A 42 -3.23 6.20 6.16
C GLY A 42 -3.34 4.88 5.43
N THR A 43 -2.94 4.89 4.15
CA THR A 43 -2.96 3.73 3.27
C THR A 43 -1.60 3.55 2.63
N LEU A 44 -1.13 2.30 2.62
CA LEU A 44 0.05 1.86 1.89
C LEU A 44 -0.37 0.95 0.73
N ARG A 45 0.08 1.27 -0.48
CA ARG A 45 -0.12 0.46 -1.70
C ARG A 45 1.23 0.15 -2.33
N THR A 46 1.43 -1.12 -2.68
CA THR A 46 2.63 -1.63 -3.36
C THR A 46 2.24 -2.71 -4.36
N LEU A 47 3.10 -3.00 -5.33
CA LEU A 47 2.86 -4.08 -6.30
C LEU A 47 3.45 -5.44 -5.89
N ASN A 48 4.30 -5.46 -4.87
CA ASN A 48 4.91 -6.68 -4.37
C ASN A 48 5.10 -6.63 -2.85
N LYS A 49 5.36 -7.80 -2.28
CA LYS A 49 5.45 -8.02 -0.83
C LYS A 49 6.74 -7.44 -0.27
N GLU A 50 7.85 -7.57 -0.98
CA GLU A 50 9.17 -7.11 -0.57
C GLU A 50 9.19 -5.59 -0.38
N THR A 51 8.58 -4.85 -1.31
CA THR A 51 8.42 -3.39 -1.22
C THR A 51 7.52 -3.01 -0.04
N ARG A 52 6.45 -3.79 0.21
CA ARG A 52 5.55 -3.55 1.35
C ARG A 52 6.30 -3.69 2.67
N GLU A 53 6.97 -4.81 2.87
CA GLU A 53 7.72 -5.12 4.09
C GLU A 53 8.82 -4.09 4.34
N PHE A 54 9.55 -3.71 3.30
CA PHE A 54 10.55 -2.65 3.39
C PHE A 54 9.95 -1.32 3.87
N ILE A 55 8.84 -0.88 3.27
CA ILE A 55 8.21 0.39 3.67
C ILE A 55 7.70 0.32 5.11
N LEU A 56 7.12 -0.81 5.52
CA LEU A 56 6.61 -1.00 6.87
C LEU A 56 7.73 -0.93 7.92
N ASP A 57 8.85 -1.60 7.67
CA ASP A 57 10.03 -1.54 8.55
C ASP A 57 10.60 -0.11 8.63
N ARG A 58 10.75 0.56 7.48
CA ARG A 58 11.22 1.95 7.43
C ARG A 58 10.26 2.91 8.15
N ALA A 59 8.95 2.74 7.97
CA ALA A 59 7.93 3.56 8.62
C ALA A 59 7.98 3.37 10.13
N LYS A 60 8.04 2.13 10.62
CA LYS A 60 8.18 1.80 12.05
C LYS A 60 9.40 2.51 12.65
N ASN A 61 10.57 2.35 12.03
CA ASN A 61 11.80 3.00 12.49
C ASN A 61 11.66 4.54 12.53
N ILE A 62 11.11 5.16 11.47
CA ILE A 62 10.92 6.60 11.43
C ILE A 62 9.96 7.06 12.54
N ILE A 63 8.86 6.36 12.76
CA ILE A 63 7.86 6.70 13.78
C ILE A 63 8.48 6.63 15.18
N GLU A 64 9.08 5.50 15.53
CA GLU A 64 9.67 5.28 16.86
C GLU A 64 10.80 6.28 17.15
N HIS A 65 11.72 6.49 16.20
CA HIS A 65 12.85 7.39 16.41
C HIS A 65 12.46 8.86 16.37
N THR A 66 11.47 9.25 15.57
CA THR A 66 10.94 10.62 15.59
C THR A 66 10.27 10.89 16.93
N ALA A 67 9.42 9.99 17.42
CA ALA A 67 8.76 10.15 18.72
C ALA A 67 9.78 10.24 19.86
N LYS A 68 10.77 9.33 19.89
CA LYS A 68 11.85 9.33 20.89
C LYS A 68 12.64 10.64 20.92
N ALA A 69 12.88 11.27 19.77
CA ALA A 69 13.58 12.55 19.70
C ALA A 69 12.83 13.70 20.41
N PHE A 70 11.51 13.57 20.59
CA PHE A 70 10.67 14.50 21.33
C PHE A 70 10.28 14.00 22.73
N ALA A 71 10.95 12.95 23.23
CA ALA A 71 10.60 12.28 24.48
C ALA A 71 9.16 11.72 24.52
N CYS A 72 8.64 11.32 23.36
CA CYS A 72 7.35 10.66 23.18
C CYS A 72 7.52 9.18 22.77
N GLU A 73 6.43 8.44 22.83
CA GLU A 73 6.31 7.11 22.25
C GLU A 73 5.52 7.18 20.93
N GLY A 74 5.79 6.25 20.01
CA GLY A 74 5.11 6.17 18.73
C GLY A 74 5.04 4.74 18.26
N GLU A 75 3.85 4.31 17.86
CA GLU A 75 3.56 2.95 17.41
C GLU A 75 3.02 2.95 15.98
N LEU A 76 3.40 1.93 15.20
CA LEU A 76 2.79 1.63 13.91
C LEU A 76 1.85 0.43 14.07
N VAL A 77 0.56 0.65 13.87
CA VAL A 77 -0.46 -0.40 13.89
C VAL A 77 -0.95 -0.67 12.47
N LEU A 78 -1.03 -1.95 12.10
CA LEU A 78 -1.63 -2.38 10.83
C LEU A 78 -3.03 -2.90 11.10
N ASP A 79 -4.01 -2.37 10.39
CA ASP A 79 -5.36 -2.92 10.41
C ASP A 79 -5.43 -4.17 9.51
N PRO A 80 -5.59 -5.38 10.08
CA PRO A 80 -5.65 -6.61 9.30
C PRO A 80 -6.88 -6.66 8.39
N LYS A 81 -7.95 -5.90 8.68
CA LYS A 81 -9.16 -5.89 7.86
C LYS A 81 -8.98 -5.17 6.53
N THR A 82 -7.95 -4.34 6.40
CA THR A 82 -7.69 -3.53 5.20
C THR A 82 -6.34 -3.84 4.54
N ALA A 83 -5.64 -4.87 5.03
CA ALA A 83 -4.35 -5.31 4.54
C ALA A 83 -4.47 -6.31 3.36
N TYR A 84 -4.96 -5.84 2.22
CA TYR A 84 -5.05 -6.65 1.00
C TYR A 84 -3.66 -6.92 0.40
N PRO A 85 -3.35 -8.16 -0.02
CA PRO A 85 -2.18 -8.43 -0.86
C PRO A 85 -2.35 -7.78 -2.26
N ALA A 86 -1.27 -7.74 -3.04
CA ALA A 86 -1.37 -7.31 -4.43
C ALA A 86 -2.11 -8.38 -5.26
N VAL A 87 -2.98 -7.95 -6.18
CA VAL A 87 -3.61 -8.86 -7.15
C VAL A 87 -2.56 -9.29 -8.17
N ILE A 88 -2.16 -10.55 -8.14
CA ILE A 88 -1.20 -11.13 -9.09
C ILE A 88 -1.93 -12.10 -9.99
N ASN A 89 -2.20 -11.67 -11.22
CA ASN A 89 -2.86 -12.51 -12.20
C ASN A 89 -1.92 -13.62 -12.70
N ASP A 90 -2.44 -14.84 -12.77
CA ASP A 90 -1.76 -15.96 -13.40
C ASP A 90 -1.65 -15.72 -14.91
N LYS A 91 -0.43 -15.83 -15.44
CA LYS A 91 -0.14 -15.52 -16.84
C LYS A 91 -0.88 -16.45 -17.81
N GLU A 92 -0.95 -17.74 -17.50
CA GLU A 92 -1.61 -18.72 -18.36
C GLU A 92 -3.12 -18.46 -18.42
N LEU A 93 -3.73 -18.15 -17.27
CA LEU A 93 -5.15 -17.79 -17.22
C LEU A 93 -5.45 -16.50 -17.99
N VAL A 94 -4.57 -15.48 -17.89
CA VAL A 94 -4.72 -14.24 -18.67
C VAL A 94 -4.64 -14.52 -20.17
N ASP A 95 -3.70 -15.36 -20.60
CA ASP A 95 -3.54 -15.73 -22.01
C ASP A 95 -4.77 -16.50 -22.54
N ILE A 96 -5.34 -17.41 -21.74
CA ILE A 96 -6.58 -18.12 -22.08
C ILE A 96 -7.75 -17.13 -22.25
N ILE A 97 -7.94 -16.21 -21.29
CA ILE A 97 -9.01 -15.21 -21.34
C ILE A 97 -8.83 -14.31 -22.57
N LYS A 98 -7.60 -13.85 -22.83
CA LYS A 98 -7.27 -13.03 -24.00
C LYS A 98 -7.63 -13.74 -25.30
N ASN A 99 -7.17 -14.97 -25.48
CA ASN A 99 -7.40 -15.71 -26.73
C ASN A 99 -8.90 -15.93 -26.97
N ASN A 100 -9.66 -16.28 -25.94
CA ASN A 100 -11.11 -16.44 -26.04
C ASN A 100 -11.82 -15.12 -26.34
N ALA A 101 -11.42 -14.02 -25.70
CA ALA A 101 -12.00 -12.70 -25.95
C ALA A 101 -11.76 -12.24 -27.40
N VAL A 102 -10.54 -12.42 -27.91
CA VAL A 102 -10.19 -12.10 -29.30
C VAL A 102 -10.99 -12.96 -30.27
N ASN A 103 -11.11 -14.26 -30.02
CA ASN A 103 -11.85 -15.18 -30.89
C ASN A 103 -13.36 -14.86 -30.96
N LEU A 104 -13.96 -14.45 -29.85
CA LEU A 104 -15.40 -14.21 -29.75
C LEU A 104 -15.80 -12.79 -30.17
N PHE A 105 -14.95 -11.80 -29.89
CA PHE A 105 -15.33 -10.39 -29.98
C PHE A 105 -14.44 -9.57 -30.93
N GLY A 106 -13.35 -10.14 -31.44
CA GLY A 106 -12.36 -9.44 -32.27
C GLY A 106 -11.21 -8.85 -31.46
N GLU A 107 -10.08 -8.62 -32.14
CA GLU A 107 -8.84 -8.12 -31.51
C GLU A 107 -9.02 -6.74 -30.84
N ASP A 108 -9.87 -5.88 -31.41
CA ASP A 108 -10.12 -4.52 -30.93
C ASP A 108 -10.92 -4.47 -29.62
N LYS A 109 -11.51 -5.59 -29.19
CA LYS A 109 -12.32 -5.69 -27.98
C LYS A 109 -11.58 -6.18 -26.74
N PHE A 110 -10.34 -6.64 -26.89
CA PHE A 110 -9.48 -6.99 -25.76
C PHE A 110 -8.45 -5.89 -25.49
N ILE A 111 -8.49 -5.30 -24.29
CA ILE A 111 -7.54 -4.26 -23.89
C ILE A 111 -6.63 -4.80 -22.81
N MET A 112 -5.37 -5.06 -23.16
CA MET A 112 -4.35 -5.34 -22.16
C MET A 112 -3.90 -4.05 -21.50
N ARG A 113 -3.98 -3.96 -20.17
CA ARG A 113 -3.40 -2.83 -19.44
C ARG A 113 -1.87 -2.94 -19.48
N PRO A 114 -1.15 -1.91 -19.94
CA PRO A 114 0.31 -1.95 -20.05
C PRO A 114 1.02 -1.87 -18.69
N TYR A 115 0.33 -1.38 -17.66
CA TYR A 115 0.88 -1.18 -16.32
C TYR A 115 -0.08 -1.70 -15.26
N ALA A 116 0.49 -2.21 -14.17
CA ALA A 116 -0.27 -2.60 -12.99
C ALA A 116 -0.94 -1.37 -12.33
N SER A 117 -2.06 -1.62 -11.68
CA SER A 117 -2.78 -0.62 -10.89
C SER A 117 -2.23 -0.57 -9.47
N LEU A 118 -2.18 0.62 -8.87
CA LEU A 118 -1.98 0.77 -7.42
C LEU A 118 -3.33 0.87 -6.66
N GLY A 119 -4.44 0.50 -7.31
CA GLY A 119 -5.71 0.25 -6.62
C GLY A 119 -5.62 -0.97 -5.71
N GLY A 120 -6.43 -1.01 -4.66
CA GLY A 120 -6.62 -2.20 -3.84
C GLY A 120 -7.93 -2.89 -4.20
N GLU A 121 -7.92 -4.23 -4.21
CA GLU A 121 -9.08 -5.06 -4.55
C GLU A 121 -9.05 -6.35 -3.72
N ASP A 122 -10.21 -6.76 -3.19
CA ASP A 122 -10.36 -7.95 -2.33
C ASP A 122 -10.20 -9.27 -3.11
N PHE A 123 -10.32 -9.23 -4.44
CA PHE A 123 -9.98 -10.34 -5.33
C PHE A 123 -8.53 -10.85 -5.12
N SER A 124 -7.67 -10.02 -4.55
CA SER A 124 -6.30 -10.36 -4.17
C SER A 124 -6.22 -11.65 -3.33
N PHE A 125 -7.19 -11.91 -2.44
CA PHE A 125 -7.23 -13.14 -1.64
C PHE A 125 -7.41 -14.42 -2.45
N TYR A 126 -8.11 -14.36 -3.59
CA TYR A 126 -8.28 -15.52 -4.50
C TYR A 126 -7.04 -15.76 -5.36
N THR A 127 -6.25 -14.71 -5.60
CA THR A 127 -5.00 -14.78 -6.38
C THR A 127 -3.78 -15.06 -5.51
N ASP A 128 -3.89 -14.85 -4.20
CA ASP A 128 -2.79 -15.10 -3.27
C ASP A 128 -2.53 -16.61 -3.12
N LYS A 129 -1.25 -16.98 -3.26
CA LYS A 129 -0.79 -18.36 -3.12
C LYS A 129 -0.82 -18.83 -1.66
N GLY A 130 -0.89 -17.92 -0.69
CA GLY A 130 -1.00 -18.24 0.74
C GLY A 130 -2.36 -18.77 1.19
N CYS A 131 -3.39 -18.70 0.32
CA CYS A 131 -4.72 -19.27 0.55
C CYS A 131 -5.02 -20.51 -0.33
N ARG A 132 -4.01 -21.07 -1.02
CA ARG A 132 -4.11 -22.37 -1.69
C ARG A 132 -3.46 -23.47 -0.87
#